data_AF-G4MJY1-F1
#
_entry.id   AF-G4MJY1-F1
#
_cell.length_a   1.000
_cell.length_b   1.000
_cell.length_c   1.000
_cell.angle_alpha   90.00
_cell.angle_beta   90.00
_cell.angle_gamma   90.00
#
_symmetry.space_group_name_H-M   'P 1'
#
loop_
_entity.id
_entity.type
_entity.pdbx_description
1 polymer ?
#
loop_
_entity_poly.entity_id
_entity_poly.type
_entity_poly.pdbx_seq_one_letter_code
_entity_poly.pdbx_strand_id
1 'polypeptide(L)'
;MLHAAGLIDPAGFSTVPFLPLGIPEFIANALWSAVFGVLMAWLLRVAPDRSSPWIGALVFGGIVLTAVGAFVIDPARGIWPAGNMLPRLAPGFIANAIWGWGALVFMRAFIASSESH
;
A
#
# COMPACT_ATOMS: atom_id res chain seq x y z
N MET A 1 -10.55 24.96 9.56
CA MET A 1 -11.87 25.58 9.28
C MET A 1 -12.98 24.55 9.10
N LEU A 2 -12.83 23.49 8.27
CA LEU A 2 -13.84 22.41 8.20
C LEU A 2 -14.05 21.63 9.52
N HIS A 3 -13.04 21.60 10.41
CA HIS A 3 -13.09 20.95 11.73
C HIS A 3 -14.05 21.63 12.73
N ALA A 4 -14.25 22.95 12.62
CA ALA A 4 -15.12 23.68 13.56
C ALA A 4 -16.62 23.53 13.22
N ALA A 5 -16.93 22.94 12.05
CA ALA A 5 -18.30 22.82 11.55
C ALA A 5 -18.94 21.45 11.83
N GLY A 6 -18.28 20.53 12.55
CA GLY A 6 -18.85 19.23 12.96
C GLY A 6 -19.21 18.27 11.82
N LEU A 7 -18.74 18.55 10.59
CA LEU A 7 -19.05 17.78 9.38
C LEU A 7 -18.08 16.62 9.12
N ILE A 8 -17.04 16.46 9.94
CA ILE A 8 -16.04 15.40 9.81
C ILE A 8 -15.66 14.92 11.21
N ASP A 9 -15.60 13.59 11.38
CA ASP A 9 -15.12 12.90 12.58
C ASP A 9 -13.71 13.44 12.98
N PRO A 10 -13.39 13.70 14.27
CA PRO A 10 -12.16 14.38 14.70
C PRO A 10 -10.86 13.62 14.37
N ALA A 11 -10.96 12.37 13.94
CA ALA A 11 -9.82 11.51 13.72
C ALA A 11 -9.48 11.48 12.22
N GLY A 12 -8.46 12.25 11.81
CA GLY A 12 -7.86 12.16 10.48
C GLY A 12 -7.30 10.77 10.13
N PHE A 13 -7.30 9.85 11.10
CA PHE A 13 -7.01 8.44 10.98
C PHE A 13 -8.02 7.64 11.82
N SER A 14 -8.59 6.57 11.27
CA SER A 14 -9.45 5.65 12.04
C SER A 14 -8.67 5.10 13.25
N THR A 15 -9.13 5.44 14.46
CA THR A 15 -8.64 4.88 15.73
C THR A 15 -9.35 3.60 16.11
N VAL A 16 -10.24 3.09 15.24
CA VAL A 16 -10.92 1.81 15.45
C VAL A 16 -9.85 0.72 15.54
N PRO A 17 -9.81 -0.04 16.66
CA PRO A 17 -8.81 -1.08 16.85
C PRO A 17 -8.97 -2.17 15.80
N PHE A 18 -7.87 -2.57 15.17
CA PHE A 18 -7.83 -3.78 14.37
C PHE A 18 -7.78 -4.99 15.32
N LEU A 19 -8.94 -5.58 15.62
CA LEU A 19 -9.02 -6.83 16.40
C LEU A 19 -8.40 -7.94 15.55
N PRO A 20 -7.20 -8.46 15.92
CA PRO A 20 -6.89 -9.02 17.24
C PRO A 20 -5.66 -8.41 17.96
N LEU A 21 -5.01 -7.39 17.40
CA LEU A 21 -3.74 -6.84 17.90
C LEU A 21 -3.90 -5.64 18.84
N GLY A 22 -5.11 -5.05 18.92
CA GLY A 22 -5.37 -3.88 19.75
C GLY A 22 -4.69 -2.59 19.26
N ILE A 23 -4.04 -2.63 18.09
CA ILE A 23 -3.43 -1.47 17.44
C ILE A 23 -4.42 -0.77 16.49
N PRO A 24 -4.32 0.56 16.32
CA PRO A 24 -5.09 1.27 15.31
C PRO A 24 -4.87 0.69 13.91
N GLU A 25 -5.95 0.62 13.12
CA GLU A 25 -5.93 0.07 11.76
C GLU A 25 -4.88 0.76 10.86
N PHE A 26 -4.67 2.07 11.00
CA PHE A 26 -3.67 2.79 10.22
C PHE A 26 -2.24 2.31 10.52
N ILE A 27 -1.94 1.89 11.76
CA ILE A 27 -0.63 1.34 12.14
C ILE A 27 -0.45 -0.03 11.50
N ALA A 28 -1.47 -0.90 11.57
CA ALA A 28 -1.42 -2.20 10.92
C ALA A 28 -1.18 -2.07 9.40
N ASN A 29 -1.89 -1.13 8.75
CA ASN A 29 -1.73 -0.84 7.33
C ASN A 29 -0.36 -0.24 7.00
N ALA A 30 0.20 0.60 7.87
CA ALA A 30 1.56 1.14 7.71
C ALA A 30 2.62 0.04 7.81
N LEU A 31 2.48 -0.89 8.76
CA LEU A 31 3.39 -2.03 8.90
C LEU A 31 3.33 -2.95 7.67
N TRP A 32 2.13 -3.27 7.18
CA TRP A 32 1.98 -4.04 5.95
C TRP A 32 2.56 -3.30 4.75
N SER A 33 2.33 -1.99 4.67
CA SER A 33 2.93 -1.15 3.62
C SER A 33 4.46 -1.17 3.68
N ALA A 34 5.05 -1.13 4.88
CA ALA A 34 6.50 -1.21 5.05
C ALA A 34 7.06 -2.56 4.59
N VAL A 35 6.42 -3.68 4.97
CA VAL A 35 6.84 -5.03 4.54
C VAL A 35 6.84 -5.15 3.02
N PHE A 36 5.76 -4.73 2.36
CA PHE A 36 5.69 -4.76 0.91
C PHE A 36 6.63 -3.75 0.24
N GLY A 37 6.86 -2.59 0.85
CA GLY A 37 7.80 -1.60 0.35
C GLY A 37 9.23 -2.15 0.33
N VAL A 38 9.65 -2.78 1.42
CA VAL A 38 10.97 -3.45 1.51
C VAL A 38 11.06 -4.60 0.50
N LEU A 39 10.03 -5.45 0.40
CA LEU A 39 10.00 -6.55 -0.55
C LEU A 39 10.09 -6.05 -2.01
N MET A 40 9.36 -4.99 -2.34
CA MET A 40 9.41 -4.35 -3.66
C MET A 40 10.79 -3.78 -3.95
N ALA A 41 11.37 -3.03 -3.01
CA ALA A 41 12.69 -2.43 -3.15
C ALA A 41 13.77 -3.50 -3.38
N TRP A 42 13.70 -4.61 -2.63
CA TRP A 42 14.60 -5.75 -2.76
C TRP A 42 14.43 -6.47 -4.11
N LEU A 43 13.20 -6.82 -4.48
CA LEU A 43 12.90 -7.57 -5.70
C LEU A 43 13.26 -6.77 -6.97
N LEU A 44 12.93 -5.49 -6.99
CA LEU A 44 13.22 -4.60 -8.11
C LEU A 44 14.65 -4.03 -8.06
N ARG A 45 15.43 -4.40 -7.03
CA ARG A 45 16.81 -3.95 -6.81
C ARG A 45 16.94 -2.43 -6.91
N VAL A 46 16.04 -1.73 -6.22
CA VAL A 46 16.00 -0.26 -6.17
C VAL A 46 17.30 0.22 -5.53
N ALA A 47 18.06 1.01 -6.27
CA ALA A 47 19.36 1.53 -5.86
C ALA A 47 19.58 2.93 -6.46
N PRO A 48 20.43 3.78 -5.86
CA PRO A 48 20.72 5.12 -6.37
C PRO A 48 21.34 5.11 -7.77
N ASP A 49 22.27 4.17 -8.01
CA ASP A 49 23.08 4.01 -9.21
C ASP A 49 22.31 3.38 -10.40
N ARG A 50 21.08 2.91 -10.16
CA ARG A 50 20.29 2.16 -11.14
C ARG A 50 19.12 2.95 -11.69
N SER A 51 18.79 2.67 -12.95
CA SER A 51 17.56 3.14 -13.56
C SER A 51 16.36 2.69 -12.73
N SER A 52 15.42 3.61 -12.53
CA SER A 52 14.27 3.39 -11.65
C SER A 52 13.28 2.44 -12.29
N PRO A 53 12.89 1.35 -11.58
CA PRO A 53 11.98 0.35 -12.12
C PRO A 53 10.52 0.82 -12.04
N TRP A 54 10.17 1.92 -12.73
CA TRP A 54 8.84 2.55 -12.67
C TRP A 54 7.70 1.59 -13.05
N ILE A 55 7.88 0.88 -14.16
CA ILE A 55 6.93 -0.14 -14.62
C ILE A 55 6.89 -1.30 -13.63
N GLY A 56 8.06 -1.73 -13.14
CA GLY A 56 8.16 -2.79 -12.14
C GLY A 56 7.40 -2.45 -10.86
N ALA A 57 7.47 -1.20 -10.38
CA ALA A 57 6.78 -0.74 -9.18
C ALA A 57 5.27 -0.66 -9.38
N LEU A 58 4.81 -0.15 -10.53
CA LEU A 58 3.40 -0.17 -10.92
C LEU A 58 2.85 -1.60 -10.98
N VAL A 59 3.58 -2.51 -11.63
CA VAL A 59 3.18 -3.91 -11.81
C VAL A 59 3.22 -4.65 -10.46
N PHE A 60 4.24 -4.42 -9.65
CA PHE A 60 4.34 -5.01 -8.31
C PHE A 60 3.16 -4.60 -7.46
N GLY A 61 2.90 -3.28 -7.35
CA GLY A 61 1.74 -2.77 -6.64
C GLY A 61 0.46 -3.38 -7.19
N GLY A 62 0.17 -3.14 -8.47
CA GLY A 62 -1.08 -3.56 -9.11
C GLY A 62 -1.34 -5.06 -9.03
N ILE A 63 -0.34 -5.91 -9.27
CA ILE A 63 -0.54 -7.36 -9.30
C ILE A 63 -0.34 -7.98 -7.91
N VAL A 64 0.82 -7.78 -7.29
CA VAL A 64 1.20 -8.51 -6.06
C VAL A 64 0.27 -8.14 -4.91
N LEU A 65 0.03 -6.85 -4.68
CA LEU A 65 -0.85 -6.44 -3.57
C LEU A 65 -2.31 -6.81 -3.82
N THR A 66 -2.77 -6.72 -5.07
CA THR A 66 -4.14 -7.13 -5.41
C THR A 66 -4.32 -8.62 -5.27
N ALA A 67 -3.32 -9.42 -5.66
CA ALA A 67 -3.32 -10.87 -5.45
C ALA A 67 -3.33 -11.20 -3.95
N VAL A 68 -2.50 -10.54 -3.13
CA VAL A 68 -2.51 -10.74 -1.68
C VAL A 68 -3.87 -10.36 -1.09
N GLY A 69 -4.45 -9.23 -1.52
CA GLY A 69 -5.79 -8.84 -1.11
C GLY A 69 -6.83 -9.93 -1.42
N ALA A 70 -6.87 -10.37 -2.68
CA ALA A 70 -7.89 -11.30 -3.16
C ALA A 70 -7.71 -12.76 -2.68
N PHE A 71 -6.47 -13.20 -2.45
CA PHE A 71 -6.16 -14.62 -2.19
C PHE A 71 -5.61 -14.90 -0.79
N VAL A 72 -5.23 -13.88 -0.03
CA VAL A 72 -4.74 -14.04 1.35
C VAL A 72 -5.67 -13.33 2.32
N ILE A 73 -5.89 -12.03 2.11
CA ILE A 73 -6.62 -11.20 3.06
C ILE A 73 -8.13 -11.49 3.00
N ASP A 74 -8.71 -11.50 1.81
CA ASP A 74 -10.14 -11.74 1.63
C ASP A 74 -10.55 -13.16 2.09
N PRO A 75 -9.83 -14.24 1.73
CA PRO A 75 -10.10 -15.57 2.26
C PRO A 75 -9.93 -15.67 3.78
N ALA A 76 -8.94 -14.99 4.36
CA ALA A 76 -8.78 -14.93 5.82
C ALA A 76 -9.97 -14.23 6.52
N ARG A 77 -10.72 -13.38 5.79
CA ARG A 77 -11.98 -12.76 6.25
C ARG A 77 -13.22 -13.60 5.90
N GLY A 78 -13.05 -14.81 5.37
CA GLY A 78 -14.14 -15.67 4.93
C GLY A 78 -14.75 -15.27 3.58
N ILE A 79 -14.14 -14.33 2.86
CA ILE A 79 -14.62 -13.86 1.56
C ILE A 79 -13.85 -14.58 0.45
N TRP A 80 -14.49 -15.55 -0.19
CA TRP A 80 -13.86 -16.33 -1.24
C TRP A 80 -14.00 -15.69 -2.63
N PRO A 81 -12.97 -15.80 -3.48
CA PRO A 81 -13.06 -15.52 -4.91
C PRO A 81 -14.20 -16.31 -5.57
N ALA A 82 -15.23 -15.63 -6.10
CA ALA A 82 -16.33 -16.28 -6.80
C ALA A 82 -16.89 -15.39 -7.93
N GLY A 83 -17.31 -16.02 -9.03
CA GLY A 83 -17.93 -15.35 -10.17
C GLY A 83 -16.99 -14.40 -10.92
N ASN A 84 -17.57 -13.34 -11.51
CA ASN A 84 -16.80 -12.32 -12.21
C ASN A 84 -16.05 -11.43 -11.21
N MET A 85 -14.75 -11.64 -11.08
CA MET A 85 -13.90 -10.88 -10.15
C MET A 85 -13.46 -9.52 -10.69
N LEU A 86 -13.57 -9.26 -12.00
CA LEU A 86 -13.01 -8.06 -12.62
C LEU A 86 -13.54 -6.74 -11.99
N PRO A 87 -14.85 -6.58 -11.72
CA PRO A 87 -15.37 -5.36 -11.09
C PRO A 87 -14.86 -5.14 -9.66
N ARG A 88 -14.49 -6.22 -8.96
CA ARG A 88 -13.95 -6.18 -7.60
C ARG A 88 -12.44 -5.95 -7.58
N LEU A 89 -11.71 -6.56 -8.51
CA LEU A 89 -10.25 -6.46 -8.58
C LEU A 89 -9.79 -5.17 -9.24
N ALA A 90 -10.53 -4.62 -10.21
CA ALA A 90 -10.08 -3.45 -10.96
C ALA A 90 -9.81 -2.21 -10.08
N PRO A 91 -10.69 -1.83 -9.14
CA PRO A 91 -10.40 -0.70 -8.24
C PRO A 91 -9.18 -0.97 -7.35
N GLY A 92 -9.07 -2.19 -6.80
CA GLY A 92 -7.93 -2.60 -5.98
C GLY A 92 -6.62 -2.59 -6.76
N PHE A 93 -6.63 -3.08 -8.00
CA PHE A 93 -5.50 -3.04 -8.92
C PHE A 93 -5.01 -1.62 -9.16
N ILE A 94 -5.91 -0.69 -9.48
CA ILE A 94 -5.55 0.70 -9.74
C ILE A 94 -4.97 1.35 -8.48
N ALA A 95 -5.65 1.20 -7.34
CA ALA A 95 -5.18 1.75 -6.06
C ALA A 95 -3.80 1.20 -5.69
N ASN A 96 -3.60 -0.10 -5.84
CA ASN A 96 -2.34 -0.75 -5.50
C ASN A 96 -1.22 -0.40 -6.50
N ALA A 97 -1.51 -0.22 -7.78
CA ALA A 97 -0.53 0.24 -8.76
C ALA A 97 -0.05 1.66 -8.42
N ILE A 98 -0.97 2.56 -8.08
CA ILE A 98 -0.65 3.93 -7.62
C ILE A 98 0.20 3.87 -6.36
N TRP A 99 -0.14 3.00 -5.40
CA TRP A 99 0.65 2.80 -4.20
C TRP A 99 2.09 2.36 -4.53
N GLY A 100 2.27 1.38 -5.42
CA GLY A 100 3.60 0.87 -5.79
C GLY A 100 4.46 1.95 -6.45
N TRP A 101 3.87 2.73 -7.35
CA TRP A 101 4.53 3.88 -7.96
C TRP A 101 4.91 4.94 -6.93
N GLY A 102 3.98 5.34 -6.06
CA GLY A 102 4.20 6.33 -5.01
C GLY A 102 5.29 5.90 -4.03
N ALA A 103 5.29 4.63 -3.61
CA ALA A 103 6.33 4.06 -2.76
C ALA A 103 7.73 4.20 -3.39
N LEU A 104 7.86 3.93 -4.71
CA LEU A 104 9.12 4.13 -5.41
C LEU A 104 9.54 5.61 -5.47
N VAL A 105 8.59 6.54 -5.70
CA VAL A 105 8.86 7.99 -5.66
C VAL A 105 9.44 8.39 -4.30
N PHE A 106 8.82 7.98 -3.20
CA PHE A 106 9.31 8.28 -1.86
C PHE A 106 10.67 7.67 -1.59
N MET A 107 10.89 6.39 -1.93
CA MET A 107 12.20 5.75 -1.79
C MET A 107 13.30 6.55 -2.50
N ARG A 108 13.04 6.99 -3.73
CA ARG A 108 14.01 7.81 -4.49
C ARG A 108 14.27 9.17 -3.86
N ALA A 109 13.23 9.84 -3.37
CA ALA A 109 13.38 11.13 -2.72
C ALA A 109 14.27 11.03 -1.46
N PHE A 110 14.08 9.96 -0.66
CA PHE A 110 14.89 9.74 0.54
C PHE A 110 16.32 9.26 0.21
N ILE A 111 16.50 8.41 -0.80
CA ILE A 111 17.84 7.99 -1.24
C ILE A 111 18.65 9.19 -1.76
N ALA A 112 18.05 10.04 -2.60
CA ALA A 112 18.73 11.24 -3.13
C ALA A 112 19.17 12.21 -2.02
N SER A 113 18.41 12.30 -0.92
CA SER A 113 18.77 13.15 0.23
C SER A 113 19.96 12.62 1.04
N SER A 114 20.29 11.32 0.92
CA SER A 114 21.40 10.70 1.64
C SER A 114 22.76 10.91 0.98
N GLU A 115 22.79 11.25 -0.31
CA GLU A 115 24.04 11.53 -1.06
C GLU A 115 24.50 12.99 -0.95
N SER A 116 23.66 13.89 -0.41
CA SER A 116 23.97 15.32 -0.28
C SER A 116 24.63 15.71 1.05
N HIS A 117 25.06 14.73 1.86
CA HIS A 117 25.81 14.90 3.11
C HIS A 117 27.15 14.15 3.02
#